data_AF-A0A3D1KI81-F1
#
_entry.id   AF-A0A3D1KI81-F1
#
_cell.length_a   1.000
_cell.length_b   1.000
_cell.length_c   1.000
_cell.angle_alpha   90.00
_cell.angle_beta   90.00
_cell.angle_gamma   90.00
#
_symmetry.space_group_name_H-M   'P 1'
#
loop_
_entity.id
_entity.type
_entity.pdbx_description
1 polymer ?
#
loop_
_entity_poly.entity_id
_entity_poly.type
_entity_poly.pdbx_seq_one_letter_code
_entity_poly.pdbx_strand_id
1 'polypeptide(L)'
;MAKPIIYSKPALIAKLKEISATGFIQNTRKGNHGGIGNALETLLGIKENNLPIPNASEWELKAQRLNSTSLTTLFHIEPSPRAIRFVPQVLLPKYGWAHQEAGKKYLKGEMSFRQTINGQSPSDRGFKVMIDRKERKILISFDAKCVAPRHKNWVKSVKKRIGLGQLDPQPYWGFADLEHIDITFQK
;
A
#
# COMPACT_ATOMS: atom_id res chain seq x y z
N MET A 1 -33.01 -7.68 6.64
CA MET A 1 -31.58 -7.54 6.25
C MET A 1 -31.44 -8.09 4.84
N ALA A 2 -30.80 -7.36 3.91
CA ALA A 2 -30.58 -7.86 2.55
C ALA A 2 -29.63 -9.06 2.59
N LYS A 3 -29.95 -10.12 1.83
CA LYS A 3 -29.11 -11.31 1.73
C LYS A 3 -27.79 -10.96 1.03
N PRO A 4 -26.63 -11.41 1.54
CA PRO A 4 -25.36 -11.16 0.87
C PRO A 4 -25.39 -11.78 -0.54
N ILE A 5 -24.92 -11.01 -1.53
CA ILE A 5 -24.76 -11.50 -2.90
C ILE A 5 -23.52 -12.39 -2.93
N ILE A 6 -23.71 -13.63 -3.36
CA ILE A 6 -22.63 -14.63 -3.52
C ILE A 6 -22.53 -14.92 -5.00
N TYR A 7 -21.33 -14.73 -5.56
CA TYR A 7 -21.08 -14.95 -6.98
C TYR A 7 -20.39 -16.30 -7.19
N SER A 8 -20.96 -17.12 -8.08
CA SER A 8 -20.17 -18.15 -8.75
C SER A 8 -19.31 -17.50 -9.83
N LYS A 9 -18.21 -18.15 -10.23
CA LYS A 9 -17.34 -17.66 -11.31
C LYS A 9 -18.12 -17.35 -12.62
N PRO A 10 -19.03 -18.22 -13.12
CA PRO A 10 -19.83 -17.90 -14.30
C PRO A 10 -20.75 -16.68 -14.10
N ALA A 11 -21.38 -16.56 -12.92
CA ALA A 11 -22.25 -15.44 -12.61
C ALA A 11 -21.49 -14.11 -12.54
N LEU A 12 -20.28 -14.12 -11.95
CA LEU A 12 -19.40 -12.94 -11.90
C LEU A 12 -18.99 -12.50 -13.31
N ILE A 13 -18.58 -13.44 -14.16
CA ILE A 13 -18.22 -13.15 -15.56
C ILE A 13 -19.40 -12.57 -16.33
N ALA A 14 -20.59 -13.17 -16.21
CA ALA A 14 -21.80 -12.66 -16.85
C ALA A 14 -22.09 -11.22 -16.39
N LYS A 15 -21.99 -10.96 -15.08
CA LYS A 15 -22.26 -9.64 -14.54
C LYS A 15 -21.25 -8.58 -14.98
N LEU A 16 -19.97 -8.92 -15.05
CA LEU A 16 -18.93 -8.03 -15.57
C LEU A 16 -19.14 -7.69 -17.05
N LYS A 17 -19.63 -8.64 -17.87
CA LYS A 17 -20.00 -8.38 -19.27
C LYS A 17 -21.19 -7.44 -19.39
N GLU A 18 -22.22 -7.61 -18.56
CA GLU A 18 -23.37 -6.68 -18.50
C GLU A 18 -22.93 -5.26 -18.13
N ILE A 19 -22.06 -5.13 -17.12
CA ILE A 19 -21.49 -3.84 -16.71
C ILE A 19 -20.72 -3.21 -17.87
N SER A 20 -19.88 -3.99 -18.55
CA SER A 20 -19.13 -3.52 -19.72
C SER A 20 -20.04 -3.05 -20.86
N ALA A 21 -21.16 -3.75 -21.11
CA ALA A 21 -22.10 -3.40 -22.17
C ALA A 21 -22.90 -2.11 -21.89
N THR A 22 -22.98 -1.69 -20.62
CA THR A 22 -23.64 -0.44 -20.21
C THR A 22 -22.89 0.81 -20.70
N GLY A 23 -21.62 0.68 -21.10
CA GLY A 23 -20.80 1.80 -21.56
C GLY A 23 -20.28 2.66 -20.40
N PHE A 24 -20.25 3.98 -20.60
CA PHE A 24 -19.71 4.90 -19.59
C PHE A 24 -20.68 5.07 -18.41
N ILE A 25 -20.18 4.77 -17.21
CA ILE A 25 -20.94 4.90 -15.96
C ILE A 25 -20.43 6.12 -15.19
N GLN A 26 -21.35 6.99 -14.76
CA GLN A 26 -21.01 8.16 -13.96
C GLN A 26 -20.46 7.73 -12.59
N ASN A 27 -19.27 8.23 -12.25
CA ASN A 27 -18.68 7.99 -10.94
C ASN A 27 -19.41 8.85 -9.87
N THR A 28 -19.98 8.20 -8.86
CA THR A 28 -20.71 8.85 -7.77
C THR A 28 -19.83 9.24 -6.58
N ARG A 29 -18.58 8.78 -6.50
CA ARG A 29 -17.62 9.14 -5.42
C ARG A 29 -16.64 10.24 -5.87
N LYS A 30 -16.50 11.29 -5.05
CA LYS A 30 -15.54 12.39 -5.25
C LYS A 30 -14.13 12.00 -4.75
N GLY A 31 -13.09 12.35 -5.51
CA GLY A 31 -11.68 12.26 -5.09
C GLY A 31 -10.91 10.99 -5.51
N ASN A 32 -9.70 10.83 -4.97
CA ASN A 32 -8.77 9.73 -5.28
C ASN A 32 -9.02 8.45 -4.46
N HIS A 33 -10.06 8.44 -3.61
CA HIS A 33 -10.34 7.34 -2.69
C HIS A 33 -11.10 6.21 -3.41
N GLY A 34 -10.36 5.33 -4.08
CA GLY A 34 -10.90 4.05 -4.57
C GLY A 34 -12.14 4.17 -5.47
N GLY A 35 -12.38 5.32 -6.12
CA GLY A 35 -13.67 5.61 -6.77
C GLY A 35 -14.09 4.56 -7.80
N ILE A 36 -13.14 4.04 -8.58
CA ILE A 36 -13.40 2.99 -9.57
C ILE A 36 -13.68 1.62 -8.96
N GLY A 37 -13.00 1.27 -7.85
CA GLY A 37 -13.23 0.01 -7.13
C GLY A 37 -14.60 0.03 -6.46
N ASN A 38 -14.90 1.12 -5.76
CA ASN A 38 -16.19 1.34 -5.12
C ASN A 38 -17.36 1.37 -6.12
N ALA A 39 -17.14 1.95 -7.31
CA ALA A 39 -18.15 1.93 -8.37
C ALA A 39 -18.41 0.49 -8.85
N LEU A 40 -17.35 -0.29 -9.07
CA LEU A 40 -17.49 -1.71 -9.44
C LEU A 40 -18.21 -2.52 -8.35
N GLU A 41 -17.82 -2.36 -7.09
CA GLU A 41 -18.48 -3.01 -5.95
C GLU A 41 -19.96 -2.65 -5.87
N THR A 42 -20.30 -1.37 -6.07
CA THR A 42 -21.68 -0.89 -6.09
C THR A 42 -22.49 -1.54 -7.21
N LEU A 43 -21.92 -1.66 -8.42
CA LEU A 43 -22.57 -2.30 -9.58
C LEU A 43 -22.76 -3.81 -9.40
N LEU A 44 -21.89 -4.44 -8.60
CA LEU A 44 -22.00 -5.85 -8.20
C LEU A 44 -22.82 -6.05 -6.92
N GLY A 45 -23.32 -4.97 -6.30
CA GLY A 45 -24.02 -5.02 -5.01
C GLY A 45 -23.17 -5.57 -3.85
N ILE A 46 -21.85 -5.52 -3.98
CA ILE A 46 -20.89 -5.90 -2.95
C ILE A 46 -20.80 -4.75 -1.95
N LYS A 47 -21.03 -5.07 -0.67
CA LYS A 47 -20.91 -4.08 0.40
C LYS A 47 -19.43 -3.89 0.77
N GLU A 48 -18.97 -2.65 0.69
CA GLU A 48 -17.63 -2.24 1.15
C GLU A 48 -17.41 -2.73 2.59
N ASN A 49 -16.28 -3.41 2.81
CA ASN A 49 -15.84 -3.84 4.12
C ASN A 49 -14.31 -3.73 4.20
N ASN A 50 -13.78 -3.58 5.41
CA ASN A 50 -12.33 -3.45 5.65
C ASN A 50 -11.70 -4.76 6.13
N LEU A 51 -12.37 -5.90 5.89
CA LEU A 51 -11.84 -7.20 6.27
C LEU A 51 -10.84 -7.66 5.21
N PRO A 52 -9.75 -8.34 5.60
CA PRO A 52 -8.79 -8.91 4.67
C PRO A 52 -9.33 -10.23 4.10
N ILE A 53 -10.49 -10.17 3.45
CA ILE A 53 -11.15 -11.32 2.81
C ILE A 53 -11.57 -10.93 1.39
N PRO A 54 -11.67 -11.89 0.46
CA PRO A 54 -12.08 -11.58 -0.91
C PRO A 54 -13.48 -10.95 -0.95
N ASN A 55 -13.63 -9.92 -1.80
CA ASN A 55 -14.88 -9.18 -1.90
C ASN A 55 -15.94 -9.81 -2.83
N ALA A 56 -15.58 -10.82 -3.64
CA ALA A 56 -16.49 -11.55 -4.52
C ALA A 56 -16.39 -13.07 -4.29
N SER A 57 -16.84 -13.51 -3.11
CA SER A 57 -16.80 -14.92 -2.67
C SER A 57 -15.36 -15.42 -2.51
N GLU A 58 -14.81 -16.16 -3.48
CA GLU A 58 -13.42 -16.65 -3.46
C GLU A 58 -12.45 -15.69 -4.18
N TRP A 59 -12.97 -14.62 -4.80
CA TRP A 59 -12.24 -13.77 -5.73
C TRP A 59 -12.07 -12.36 -5.17
N GLU A 60 -10.85 -11.83 -5.26
CA GLU A 60 -10.56 -10.43 -4.93
C GLU A 60 -10.62 -9.57 -6.19
N LEU A 61 -11.52 -8.59 -6.21
CA LEU A 61 -11.70 -7.67 -7.33
C LEU A 61 -10.83 -6.43 -7.18
N LYS A 62 -9.99 -6.17 -8.18
CA LYS A 62 -9.22 -4.93 -8.31
C LYS A 62 -9.61 -4.20 -9.58
N ALA A 63 -9.91 -2.91 -9.48
CA ALA A 63 -10.21 -2.05 -10.62
C ALA A 63 -9.10 -1.01 -10.82
N GLN A 64 -8.66 -0.82 -12.06
CA GLN A 64 -7.67 0.19 -12.46
C GLN A 64 -8.08 0.83 -13.80
N ARG A 65 -7.80 2.11 -13.98
CA ARG A 65 -8.00 2.77 -15.28
C ARG A 65 -6.95 2.25 -16.28
N LEU A 66 -7.38 1.93 -17.51
CA LEU A 66 -6.51 1.35 -18.55
C LEU A 66 -5.22 2.14 -18.78
N ASN A 67 -5.29 3.47 -18.84
CA ASN A 67 -4.14 4.34 -19.10
C ASN A 67 -3.44 4.83 -17.82
N SER A 68 -3.70 4.21 -16.66
CA SER A 68 -3.05 4.60 -15.41
C SER A 68 -1.65 4.00 -15.32
N THR A 69 -0.66 4.85 -15.08
CA THR A 69 0.73 4.47 -14.78
C THR A 69 0.96 4.11 -13.30
N SER A 70 -0.07 4.17 -12.48
CA SER A 70 0.02 3.84 -11.05
C SER A 70 0.16 2.34 -10.83
N LEU A 71 0.82 1.97 -9.74
CA LEU A 71 0.86 0.58 -9.28
C LEU A 71 -0.53 0.13 -8.80
N THR A 72 -0.86 -1.13 -9.04
CA THR A 72 -2.02 -1.80 -8.44
C THR A 72 -1.70 -2.19 -7.01
N THR A 73 -2.45 -1.66 -6.04
CA THR A 73 -2.31 -2.09 -4.64
C THR A 73 -2.95 -3.47 -4.45
N LEU A 74 -2.14 -4.47 -4.08
CA LEU A 74 -2.62 -5.81 -3.75
C LEU A 74 -3.27 -5.83 -2.37
N PHE A 75 -2.50 -5.48 -1.34
CA PHE A 75 -2.94 -5.45 0.06
C PHE A 75 -2.09 -4.47 0.90
N HIS A 76 -2.50 -4.26 2.14
CA HIS A 76 -1.76 -3.48 3.13
C HIS A 76 -1.47 -4.33 4.37
N ILE A 77 -0.22 -4.33 4.81
CA ILE A 77 0.21 -5.01 6.03
C ILE A 77 1.29 -4.19 6.74
N GLU A 78 1.13 -3.88 8.03
CA GLU A 78 2.22 -3.27 8.79
C GLU A 78 3.28 -4.32 9.15
N PRO A 79 4.56 -3.92 9.20
CA PRO A 79 5.64 -4.81 9.58
C PRO A 79 5.59 -5.20 11.06
N SER A 80 6.18 -6.35 11.33
CA SER A 80 6.55 -6.82 12.66
C SER A 80 7.84 -6.14 13.15
N PRO A 81 8.02 -5.98 14.48
CA PRO A 81 7.00 -6.13 15.53
C PRO A 81 5.90 -5.05 15.49
N ARG A 82 4.63 -5.48 15.54
CA ARG A 82 3.46 -4.58 15.42
C ARG A 82 3.37 -3.52 16.52
N ALA A 83 3.84 -3.85 17.72
CA ALA A 83 3.81 -2.95 18.88
C ALA A 83 4.61 -1.66 18.66
N ILE A 84 5.65 -1.69 17.82
CA ILE A 84 6.50 -0.52 17.53
C ILE A 84 5.75 0.54 16.74
N ARG A 85 4.75 0.16 15.93
CA ARG A 85 4.05 1.06 15.01
C ARG A 85 5.06 1.87 14.18
N PHE A 86 5.84 1.16 13.37
CA PHE A 86 7.00 1.70 12.64
C PHE A 86 6.72 2.99 11.90
N VAL A 87 5.60 3.11 11.18
CA VAL A 87 5.29 4.33 10.42
C VAL A 87 5.15 5.55 11.33
N PRO A 88 4.20 5.60 12.29
CA PRO A 88 4.00 6.79 13.12
C PRO A 88 5.09 7.03 14.18
N GLN A 89 5.80 6.00 14.64
CA GLN A 89 6.78 6.16 15.74
C GLN A 89 8.24 6.22 15.26
N VAL A 90 8.56 5.66 14.09
CA VAL A 90 9.94 5.53 13.61
C VAL A 90 10.12 6.24 12.28
N LEU A 91 9.46 5.79 11.22
CA LEU A 91 9.73 6.25 9.85
C LEU A 91 9.32 7.71 9.63
N LEU A 92 8.10 8.09 10.01
CA LEU A 92 7.65 9.48 9.82
C LEU A 92 8.43 10.47 10.70
N PRO A 93 8.60 10.25 12.03
CA PRO A 93 9.29 11.23 12.88
C PRO A 93 10.79 11.32 12.58
N LYS A 94 11.46 10.19 12.33
CA LYS A 94 12.92 10.11 12.22
C LYS A 94 13.43 10.22 10.79
N TYR A 95 12.65 9.75 9.82
CA TYR A 95 13.03 9.71 8.40
C TYR A 95 12.11 10.53 7.48
N GLY A 96 11.01 11.10 7.97
CA GLY A 96 10.13 11.95 7.17
C GLY A 96 10.79 13.25 6.71
N TRP A 97 10.16 13.89 5.72
CA TRP A 97 10.50 15.22 5.19
C TRP A 97 9.23 16.08 5.08
N ALA A 98 9.38 17.39 4.90
CA ALA A 98 8.24 18.30 4.78
C ALA A 98 7.31 17.89 3.62
N HIS A 99 6.01 17.86 3.89
CA HIS A 99 5.01 17.61 2.86
C HIS A 99 5.00 18.77 1.84
N GLN A 100 4.89 18.47 0.54
CA GLN A 100 4.95 19.49 -0.52
C GLN A 100 3.82 20.54 -0.41
N GLU A 101 2.67 20.12 0.09
CA GLU A 101 1.49 20.96 0.37
C GLU A 101 1.39 21.46 1.83
N ALA A 102 2.46 21.36 2.63
CA ALA A 102 2.49 21.89 3.99
C ALA A 102 2.37 23.42 4.00
N GLY A 103 1.47 23.96 4.84
CA GLY A 103 1.14 25.38 4.86
C GLY A 103 0.25 25.85 3.70
N LYS A 104 -0.18 24.93 2.82
CA LYS A 104 -1.19 25.16 1.78
C LYS A 104 -2.45 24.38 2.12
N LYS A 105 -2.55 23.15 1.62
CA LYS A 105 -3.65 22.23 1.91
C LYS A 105 -3.59 21.66 3.33
N TYR A 106 -2.38 21.49 3.86
CA TYR A 106 -2.14 20.93 5.20
C TYR A 106 -1.55 21.99 6.12
N LEU A 107 -1.57 21.73 7.43
CA LEU A 107 -0.99 22.61 8.43
C LEU A 107 0.50 22.85 8.15
N LYS A 108 0.99 24.02 8.58
CA LYS A 108 2.41 24.34 8.52
C LYS A 108 3.18 23.34 9.38
N GLY A 109 4.19 22.70 8.80
CA GLY A 109 4.97 21.65 9.47
C GLY A 109 4.51 20.22 9.21
N GLU A 110 3.48 20.01 8.37
CA GLU A 110 3.09 18.66 7.93
C GLU A 110 4.27 17.89 7.34
N MET A 111 4.44 16.65 7.77
CA MET A 111 5.53 15.77 7.35
C MET A 111 5.00 14.64 6.46
N SER A 112 5.88 14.08 5.64
CA SER A 112 5.58 12.96 4.76
C SER A 112 6.70 11.92 4.81
N PHE A 113 6.30 10.66 4.74
CA PHE A 113 7.18 9.54 4.45
C PHE A 113 6.49 8.70 3.37
N ARG A 114 6.58 9.15 2.11
CA ARG A 114 5.95 8.49 0.96
C ARG A 114 7.01 8.18 -0.08
N GLN A 115 7.27 6.90 -0.32
CA GLN A 115 8.21 6.43 -1.33
C GLN A 115 7.85 5.02 -1.78
N THR A 116 8.20 4.69 -3.02
CA THR A 116 8.18 3.32 -3.53
C THR A 116 9.55 2.70 -3.28
N ILE A 117 9.59 1.60 -2.54
CA ILE A 117 10.81 0.86 -2.21
C ILE A 117 10.76 -0.46 -2.99
N ASN A 118 11.85 -0.83 -3.66
CA ASN A 118 11.95 -2.07 -4.43
C ASN A 118 13.16 -2.92 -3.99
N GLY A 119 13.25 -4.13 -4.51
CA GLY A 119 14.32 -5.09 -4.18
C GLY A 119 15.55 -5.05 -5.11
N GLN A 120 15.50 -4.31 -6.22
CA GLN A 120 16.60 -4.26 -7.19
C GLN A 120 17.69 -3.30 -6.70
N SER A 121 17.32 -2.06 -6.37
CA SER A 121 18.25 -1.01 -5.94
C SER A 121 17.66 -0.17 -4.79
N PRO A 122 18.51 0.50 -3.99
CA PRO A 122 18.04 1.49 -3.04
C PRO A 122 17.26 2.61 -3.74
N SER A 123 16.26 3.15 -3.05
CA SER A 123 15.56 4.37 -3.45
C SER A 123 16.52 5.56 -3.42
N ASP A 124 16.10 6.70 -3.97
CA ASP A 124 16.89 7.93 -3.90
C ASP A 124 17.12 8.43 -2.46
N ARG A 125 16.36 7.90 -1.50
CA ARG A 125 16.50 8.12 -0.06
C ARG A 125 17.18 6.96 0.66
N GLY A 126 17.81 6.04 -0.07
CA GLY A 126 18.64 4.98 0.49
C GLY A 126 17.87 3.80 1.09
N PHE A 127 16.56 3.67 0.83
CA PHE A 127 15.77 2.54 1.34
C PHE A 127 15.70 1.42 0.32
N LYS A 128 15.81 0.15 0.75
CA LYS A 128 15.71 -1.02 -0.14
C LYS A 128 14.97 -2.17 0.52
N VAL A 129 14.15 -2.89 -0.26
CA VAL A 129 13.56 -4.17 0.16
C VAL A 129 14.62 -5.26 0.11
N MET A 130 14.78 -5.98 1.20
CA MET A 130 15.71 -7.12 1.30
C MET A 130 14.92 -8.40 1.53
N ILE A 131 15.29 -9.47 0.83
CA ILE A 131 14.69 -10.79 1.01
C ILE A 131 15.71 -11.66 1.74
N ASP A 132 15.42 -12.00 2.99
CA ASP A 132 16.19 -12.95 3.77
C ASP A 132 15.51 -14.33 3.65
N ARG A 133 16.04 -15.16 2.76
CA ARG A 133 15.50 -16.51 2.52
C ARG A 133 15.83 -17.48 3.64
N LYS A 134 16.93 -17.26 4.37
CA LYS A 134 17.35 -18.13 5.46
C LYS A 134 16.41 -17.99 6.65
N GLU A 135 16.12 -16.75 7.04
CA GLU A 135 15.19 -16.43 8.12
C GLU A 135 13.73 -16.28 7.63
N ARG A 136 13.46 -16.62 6.36
CA ARG A 136 12.14 -16.55 5.71
C ARG A 136 11.39 -15.24 5.99
N LYS A 137 12.02 -14.11 5.70
CA LYS A 137 11.44 -12.78 5.95
C LYS A 137 11.82 -11.75 4.88
N ILE A 138 10.97 -10.76 4.72
CA ILE A 138 11.22 -9.54 3.94
C ILE A 138 11.52 -8.41 4.93
N LEU A 139 12.55 -7.61 4.66
CA LEU A 139 13.03 -6.54 5.54
C LEU A 139 13.10 -5.23 4.75
N ILE A 140 13.03 -4.09 5.43
CA ILE A 140 13.45 -2.80 4.85
C ILE A 140 14.83 -2.44 5.38
N SER A 141 15.76 -2.19 4.47
CA SER A 141 17.09 -1.64 4.79
C SER A 141 17.15 -0.15 4.50
N PHE A 142 18.02 0.54 5.21
CA PHE A 142 18.43 1.92 4.98
C PHE A 142 19.96 1.98 4.88
N ASP A 143 20.47 2.67 3.85
CA ASP A 143 21.89 3.02 3.70
C ASP A 143 22.02 4.50 3.30
N ALA A 144 22.58 5.29 4.22
CA ALA A 144 22.82 6.71 4.00
C ALA A 144 23.79 7.00 2.84
N LYS A 145 24.68 6.06 2.49
CA LYS A 145 25.62 6.20 1.37
C LYS A 145 24.93 6.13 0.01
N CYS A 146 23.75 5.50 -0.04
CA CYS A 146 22.94 5.40 -1.25
C CYS A 146 21.97 6.58 -1.43
N VAL A 147 21.99 7.57 -0.53
CA VAL A 147 21.12 8.74 -0.62
C VAL A 147 21.60 9.66 -1.76
N ALA A 148 20.70 9.97 -2.68
CA ALA A 148 21.00 10.84 -3.81
C ALA A 148 21.41 12.25 -3.34
N PRO A 149 22.37 12.92 -4.02
CA PRO A 149 22.90 14.22 -3.60
C PRO A 149 21.83 15.30 -3.36
N ARG A 150 20.71 15.26 -4.10
CA ARG A 150 19.57 16.18 -3.94
C ARG A 150 18.93 16.14 -2.54
N HIS A 151 19.10 15.04 -1.81
CA HIS A 151 18.54 14.86 -0.46
C HIS A 151 19.56 15.13 0.65
N LYS A 152 20.67 15.84 0.36
CA LYS A 152 21.74 16.16 1.32
C LYS A 152 21.23 16.84 2.61
N ASN A 153 20.26 17.75 2.49
CA ASN A 153 19.71 18.44 3.67
C ASN A 153 18.81 17.50 4.50
N TRP A 154 18.07 16.63 3.84
CA TRP A 154 17.27 15.61 4.50
C TRP A 154 18.15 14.59 5.24
N VAL A 155 19.19 14.03 4.61
CA VAL A 155 20.07 13.07 5.29
C VAL A 155 20.84 13.70 6.45
N LYS A 156 21.20 14.99 6.37
CA LYS A 156 21.73 15.75 7.52
C LYS A 156 20.72 15.83 8.68
N SER A 157 19.43 16.01 8.39
CA SER A 157 18.40 16.02 9.43
C SER A 157 18.13 14.63 10.00
N VAL A 158 18.21 13.57 9.19
CA VAL A 158 18.16 12.17 9.66
C VAL A 158 19.33 11.89 10.60
N LYS A 159 20.57 12.28 10.22
CA LYS A 159 21.77 12.14 11.06
C LYS A 159 21.58 12.75 12.45
N LYS A 160 20.95 13.93 12.52
CA LYS A 160 20.67 14.62 13.79
C LYS A 160 19.57 13.94 14.61
N ARG A 161 18.57 13.34 13.96
CA ARG A 161 17.40 12.72 14.61
C ARG A 161 17.68 11.31 15.15
N ILE A 162 18.43 10.50 14.41
CA ILE A 162 18.61 9.07 14.73
C ILE A 162 19.98 8.52 14.32
N GLY A 163 20.87 9.34 13.77
CA GLY A 163 22.12 8.86 13.18
C GLY A 163 21.94 8.35 11.74
N LEU A 164 22.98 7.69 11.20
CA LEU A 164 23.02 7.16 9.82
C LEU A 164 23.24 5.64 9.78
N GLY A 165 23.02 4.97 10.91
CA GLY A 165 23.08 3.52 11.00
C GLY A 165 21.90 2.86 10.30
N GLN A 166 21.90 1.52 10.29
CA GLN A 166 20.77 0.73 9.82
C GLN A 166 19.51 1.00 10.68
N LEU A 167 18.33 0.67 10.15
CA LEU A 167 17.09 0.67 10.93
C LEU A 167 17.22 -0.29 12.12
N ASP A 168 17.06 0.24 13.34
CA ASP A 168 17.08 -0.53 14.57
C ASP A 168 15.94 -0.09 15.51
N PRO A 169 14.96 -0.98 15.79
CA PRO A 169 14.78 -2.30 15.18
C PRO A 169 14.47 -2.21 13.68
N GLN A 170 14.75 -3.28 12.94
CA GLN A 170 14.44 -3.35 11.51
C GLN A 170 13.00 -3.84 11.28
N PRO A 171 12.16 -3.11 10.52
CA PRO A 171 10.82 -3.59 10.17
C PRO A 171 10.92 -4.78 9.22
N TYR A 172 10.11 -5.81 9.49
CA TYR A 172 10.06 -7.01 8.67
C TYR A 172 8.66 -7.60 8.52
N TRP A 173 8.52 -8.48 7.53
CA TRP A 173 7.38 -9.37 7.35
C TRP A 173 7.91 -10.79 7.21
N GLY A 174 7.46 -11.71 8.05
CA GLY A 174 7.73 -13.13 7.84
C GLY A 174 7.04 -13.61 6.56
N PHE A 175 7.57 -14.62 5.90
CA PHE A 175 6.90 -15.21 4.74
C PHE A 175 5.52 -15.77 5.13
N ALA A 176 5.41 -16.35 6.32
CA ALA A 176 4.12 -16.80 6.87
C ALA A 176 3.12 -15.64 7.05
N ASP A 177 3.59 -14.45 7.44
CA ASP A 177 2.73 -13.26 7.55
C ASP A 177 2.17 -12.83 6.20
N LEU A 178 2.83 -13.19 5.08
CA LEU A 178 2.44 -12.83 3.72
C LEU A 178 1.66 -13.94 3.02
N GLU A 179 1.94 -15.20 3.34
CA GLU A 179 1.24 -16.39 2.81
C GLU A 179 -0.26 -16.39 3.18
N HIS A 180 -0.61 -15.79 4.32
CA HIS A 180 -2.00 -15.74 4.83
C HIS A 180 -2.69 -14.40 4.61
N ILE A 181 -2.09 -13.48 3.85
CA ILE A 181 -2.82 -12.28 3.40
C ILE A 181 -3.66 -12.73 2.22
N ASP A 182 -4.92 -13.03 2.49
CA ASP A 182 -5.87 -13.57 1.52
C ASP A 182 -5.92 -12.72 0.24
N ILE A 183 -5.18 -13.16 -0.77
CA ILE A 183 -5.75 -13.50 -2.07
C ILE A 183 -5.98 -15.01 -1.98
N THR A 184 -7.13 -15.42 -1.47
CA THR A 184 -7.37 -16.78 -0.98
C THR A 184 -7.05 -17.83 -2.05
N PHE A 185 -6.11 -18.72 -1.74
CA PHE A 185 -6.05 -20.06 -2.32
C PHE A 185 -5.98 -21.05 -1.16
N GLN A 186 -7.13 -21.53 -0.71
CA GLN A 186 -7.21 -22.83 -0.05
C GLN A 186 -7.91 -23.78 -1.01
N LYS A 187 -7.25 -24.90 -1.30
CA LYS A 187 -7.78 -26.02 -2.09
C LYS A 187 -8.91 -26.72 -1.35
#